data_AF-A0A1G7PU77-F1
#
_entry.id   AF-A0A1G7PU77-F1
#
_cell.length_a   1.000
_cell.length_b   1.000
_cell.length_c   1.000
_cell.angle_alpha   90.00
_cell.angle_beta   90.00
_cell.angle_gamma   90.00
#
_symmetry.space_group_name_H-M   'P 1'
#
loop_
_entity.id
_entity.type
_entity.pdbx_description
1 polymer ?
#
loop_
_entity_poly.entity_id
_entity_poly.type
_entity_poly.pdbx_seq_one_letter_code
_entity_poly.pdbx_strand_id
1 'polypeptide(L)' 'MALLFGKAKSTINEHIKNVYEEKELEESTTMQKFGISEFLQKPFNYYNLDVIISVGYRVKSLQGTKFR' A
#
# COMPACT_ATOMS: atom_id res chain seq x y z
N MET A 1 -2.83 4.66 -4.06
CA MET A 1 -1.50 5.04 -3.52
C MET A 1 -0.57 5.67 -4.55
N ALA A 2 -0.32 5.07 -5.73
CA ALA A 2 0.58 5.63 -6.75
C ALA A 2 0.25 7.10 -7.14
N LEU A 3 -1.02 7.38 -7.43
CA LEU A 3 -1.50 8.75 -7.71
C LEU A 3 -1.43 9.67 -6.48
N LEU A 4 -1.66 9.13 -5.28
CA LEU A 4 -1.66 9.90 -4.02
C LEU A 4 -0.27 10.46 -3.69
N PHE A 5 0.77 9.64 -3.86
CA PHE A 5 2.16 10.02 -3.56
C PHE A 5 2.95 10.48 -4.80
N GLY A 6 2.32 10.47 -5.99
CA GLY A 6 2.99 10.81 -7.24
C GLY A 6 4.17 9.89 -7.57
N LYS A 7 4.06 8.60 -7.25
CA LYS A 7 5.12 7.59 -7.47
C LYS A 7 4.61 6.44 -8.33
N ALA A 8 5.55 5.75 -8.97
CA ALA A 8 5.25 4.54 -9.73
C ALA A 8 4.67 3.46 -8.82
N LYS A 9 3.78 2.61 -9.38
CA LYS A 9 3.20 1.47 -8.66
C LYS A 9 4.29 0.53 -8.10
N SER A 10 5.38 0.33 -8.85
CA SER A 10 6.52 -0.49 -8.43
C SER A 10 7.16 0.00 -7.13
N THR A 11 7.41 1.31 -7.02
CA THR A 11 7.98 1.92 -5.81
C THR A 11 7.07 1.76 -4.61
N ILE A 12 5.76 1.93 -4.80
CA ILE A 12 4.78 1.72 -3.72
C ILE A 12 4.77 0.26 -3.27
N ASN A 13 4.79 -0.69 -4.21
CA ASN A 13 4.86 -2.11 -3.89
C ASN A 13 6.13 -2.48 -3.11
N GLU A 14 7.26 -1.88 -3.44
CA GLU A 14 8.52 -2.09 -2.71
C GLU A 14 8.40 -1.61 -1.26
N HIS A 15 7.86 -0.41 -1.03
CA HIS A 15 7.63 0.08 0.33
C HIS A 15 6.64 -0.78 1.12
N ILE A 16 5.56 -1.24 0.49
CA ILE A 16 4.60 -2.16 1.11
C ILE A 16 5.29 -3.46 1.51
N LYS A 17 6.10 -4.04 0.62
CA LYS A 17 6.86 -5.26 0.88
C LYS A 17 7.82 -5.08 2.06
N ASN A 18 8.54 -3.96 2.11
CA ASN A 18 9.45 -3.66 3.22
C ASN A 18 8.72 -3.51 4.56
N VAL A 19 7.53 -2.88 4.59
CA VAL A 19 6.70 -2.75 5.80
C VAL A 19 6.31 -4.13 6.35
N TYR A 20 5.99 -5.08 5.48
CA TYR A 20 5.69 -6.46 5.89
C TYR A 20 6.94 -7.25 6.26
N GLU A 21 8.06 -7.06 5.57
CA GLU A 21 9.35 -7.69 5.91
C GLU A 21 9.87 -7.23 7.28
N GLU A 22 9.68 -5.96 7.63
CA GLU A 22 10.00 -5.41 8.95
C GLU A 22 8.96 -5.77 10.03
N LYS A 23 7.90 -6.51 9.66
CA LYS A 23 6.79 -6.91 10.54
C LYS A 23 6.13 -5.74 11.28
N GLU A 24 6.15 -4.55 10.69
CA GLU A 24 5.45 -3.38 11.26
C GLU A 24 3.94 -3.55 11.15
N LEU A 25 3.47 -4.19 10.08
CA LEU A 25 2.06 -4.49 9.82
C LEU A 25 1.90 -5.95 9.43
N GLU A 26 0.72 -6.51 9.67
CA GLU A 26 0.36 -7.85 9.22
C GLU A 26 -0.51 -7.79 7.97
N GLU A 27 -0.13 -8.52 6.92
CA GLU A 27 -0.88 -8.60 5.65
C GLU A 27 -2.33 -9.06 5.87
N SER A 28 -2.55 -9.98 6.81
CA SER A 28 -3.87 -10.56 7.12
C SER A 28 -4.87 -9.53 7.67
N THR A 29 -4.37 -8.52 8.37
CA THR A 29 -5.18 -7.50 9.06
C THR A 29 -5.29 -6.22 8.23
N THR A 30 -4.27 -5.94 7.42
CA THR A 30 -4.12 -4.66 6.73
C THR A 30 -4.34 -4.73 5.22
N MET A 31 -4.35 -5.94 4.63
CA MET A 31 -4.66 -6.17 3.22
C MET A 31 -5.90 -7.05 3.07
N GLN A 32 -6.92 -6.51 2.41
CA GLN A 32 -8.11 -7.29 2.04
C GLN A 32 -8.13 -7.52 0.53
N LYS A 33 -8.08 -8.80 0.13
CA LYS A 33 -8.25 -9.20 -1.26
C LYS A 33 -9.74 -9.20 -1.58
N PHE A 34 -10.20 -8.19 -2.32
CA PHE A 34 -11.56 -8.19 -2.85
C PHE A 34 -11.55 -8.82 -4.25
N GLY A 35 -12.33 -9.89 -4.41
CA GLY A 35 -12.46 -10.59 -5.67
C GLY A 35 -13.34 -11.82 -5.55
N ILE A 36 -14.65 -11.64 -5.72
CA ILE A 36 -15.55 -12.72 -6.16
C ILE A 36 -16.12 -12.22 -7.48
N SER A 37 -15.56 -12.65 -8.60
CA SER A 37 -16.21 -12.44 -9.90
C SER A 37 -15.52 -13.30 -10.94
N GLU A 38 -16.25 -14.29 -11.44
CA GLU A 38 -15.98 -15.06 -12.66
C GLU A 38 -15.65 -14.18 -13.90
N PHE A 39 -15.81 -12.86 -13.81
CA PHE A 39 -15.57 -11.90 -14.89
C PHE A 39 -14.35 -10.97 -14.71
N LEU A 40 -13.73 -10.89 -13.53
CA LEU A 40 -12.59 -10.00 -13.28
C LEU A 40 -11.31 -10.81 -13.09
N GLN A 41 -10.50 -10.87 -14.15
CA GLN A 41 -9.27 -11.69 -14.24
C GLN A 41 -8.18 -11.36 -13.20
N LYS A 42 -8.32 -10.30 -12.38
CA LYS A 42 -7.37 -10.00 -11.30
C LYS A 42 -8.07 -9.55 -10.02
N PRO A 43 -7.79 -10.19 -8.87
CA PRO A 43 -8.23 -9.69 -7.57
C PRO A 43 -7.56 -8.33 -7.30
N PHE A 44 -8.33 -7.40 -6.72
CA PHE A 44 -7.80 -6.11 -6.28
C PHE A 44 -7.45 -6.20 -4.80
N ASN A 45 -6.23 -5.78 -4.48
CA ASN A 45 -5.79 -5.65 -3.10
C ASN A 45 -6.23 -4.28 -2.58
N TYR A 46 -7.05 -4.26 -1.55
CA TYR A 46 -7.36 -3.08 -0.77
C TYR A 46 -6.44 -3.04 0.44
N TYR A 47 -5.89 -1.86 0.73
CA TYR A 47 -5.04 -1.62 1.88
C TYR A 47 -5.74 -0.66 2.83
N ASN A 48 -5.61 -0.92 4.12
CA ASN A 48 -6.17 -0.07 5.16
C ASN A 48 -5.38 1.25 5.31
N LEU A 49 -5.86 2.12 6.20
CA LEU A 49 -5.25 3.42 6.46
C LEU A 49 -3.83 3.29 7.05
N ASP A 50 -3.59 2.28 7.89
CA ASP A 50 -2.28 2.06 8.52
C ASP A 50 -1.19 1.83 7.46
N VAL A 51 -1.46 1.01 6.44
CA VAL A 51 -0.52 0.80 5.33
C VAL A 51 -0.28 2.10 4.56
N ILE A 52 -1.33 2.89 4.33
CA ILE A 52 -1.20 4.19 3.63
C ILE A 52 -0.29 5.12 4.44
N ILE A 53 -0.46 5.18 5.77
CA ILE A 53 0.33 6.04 6.65
C ILE A 53 1.77 5.54 6.72
N SER A 54 2.01 4.25 6.96
CA SER A 54 3.36 3.66 7.01
C SER A 54 4.13 3.88 5.70
N VAL A 55 3.47 3.65 4.56
CA VAL A 55 4.07 3.95 3.25
C VAL A 55 4.29 5.46 3.09
N GLY A 56 3.38 6.30 3.55
CA GLY A 56 3.49 7.76 3.52
C GLY A 56 4.73 8.29 4.24
N TYR A 57 5.04 7.76 5.43
CA TYR A 57 6.25 8.07 6.20
C TYR A 57 7.55 7.68 5.47
N ARG A 58 7.49 6.63 4.65
CA ARG A 58 8.67 6.04 3.96
C ARG A 58 8.89 6.66 2.57
N VAL A 59 7.83 7.12 1.91
CA VAL A 59 7.91 7.71 0.57
C VAL A 59 8.38 9.17 0.64
N LYS A 60 9.52 9.46 0.02
CA LYS A 60 9.98 10.84 -0.24
C LYS A 60 9.12 11.50 -1.32
N SER A 61 7.97 12.03 -0.93
CA SER A 61 7.08 12.86 -1.75
C SER A 61 6.54 14.04 -0.94
N LEU A 62 6.18 15.13 -1.62
CA LEU A 62 5.60 16.32 -0.97
C LEU A 62 4.34 15.98 -0.16
N GLN A 63 3.55 15.02 -0.64
CA GLN A 63 2.38 14.52 0.06
C GLN A 63 2.77 13.60 1.22
N GLY A 64 3.78 12.74 1.04
CA GLY A 64 4.37 11.92 2.11
C GLY A 64 4.88 12.75 3.30
N THR A 65 5.44 13.93 3.03
CA THR A 65 5.86 14.87 4.09
C THR A 65 4.69 15.34 4.96
N LYS A 66 3.46 15.38 4.45
CA LYS A 66 2.27 15.72 5.26
C LYS A 66 1.83 14.62 6.21
N PHE A 67 2.29 13.39 5.96
CA PHE A 67 2.08 12.26 6.85
C PHE A 67 3.19 12.14 7.90
N ARG A 68 4.22 13.01 7.87
CA ARG A 68 5.33 12.99 8.84
C ARG A 68 5.01 13.81 10.08
#